data_AF-A0A7S1AUD0-F1
#
_entry.id   AF-A0A7S1AUD0-F1
#
_cell.length_a   1.000
_cell.length_b   1.000
_cell.length_c   1.000
_cell.angle_alpha   90.00
_cell.angle_beta   90.00
_cell.angle_gamma   90.00
#
_symmetry.space_group_name_H-M   'P 1'
#
loop_
_entity.id
_entity.type
_entity.pdbx_description
1 polymer ?
#
loop_
_entity_poly.entity_id
_entity_poly.type
_entity_poly.pdbx_seq_one_letter_code
_entity_poly.pdbx_strand_id
1 'polypeptide(L)'
;AAAKAKIGPAERALAEARRKHGQDAQKISAALPHTDLFKVIQAMEMHLEKIAQRRSVAVELFGMNITRCVDSALKLLDRVTAVKDQFTDAGAEVDSGDLATAETRWKEVCGSLEKFRKTDAPALKLEGPLGIDLESDTDLMAIEGGICPKATQILQLATEQVCKLETLAHEVLNVKLKFRKSVLAFHSREEVLRARLEQLQESVRCCLSEDDSVVQMVKTAWSHEVECQDLMKAGDAEGYRVAVTTLEAATADAESHVKNATSALTRTSDAGRDVRTVVDESDPERQALKLQIDLTQRQMDSARLKFTEHMDSLQQEIDGVRESQSEVHALRDRVTTVSKRVEKFSAELDKRVRDEEVNRHDDVFRNLSMFDKLHAALTPMDNLPDARSFIEEMGMGDFALQLLEVHEAIESLQEAGASRVNVNRCISHFMKLSYGGRGLAASSTS
;
A
#
# COMPACT_ATOMS: atom_id res chain seq x y z
N ALA A 1 -41.93 79.60 30.32
CA ALA A 1 -43.37 79.80 30.67
C ALA A 1 -43.64 80.72 31.89
N ALA A 2 -42.86 80.62 32.98
CA ALA A 2 -43.10 81.37 34.23
C ALA A 2 -42.97 82.91 34.11
N ALA A 3 -42.08 83.43 33.25
CA ALA A 3 -41.97 84.88 32.99
C ALA A 3 -43.19 85.43 32.23
N LYS A 4 -43.67 84.74 31.19
CA LYS A 4 -44.92 85.08 30.46
C LYS A 4 -46.13 85.09 31.39
N ALA A 5 -46.20 84.15 32.34
CA ALA A 5 -47.27 84.10 33.34
C ALA A 5 -47.25 85.29 34.32
N LYS A 6 -46.08 85.90 34.56
CA LYS A 6 -45.92 87.10 35.41
C LYS A 6 -46.08 88.42 34.64
N ILE A 7 -45.76 88.44 33.34
CA ILE A 7 -45.88 89.62 32.47
C ILE A 7 -47.32 89.80 31.97
N GLY A 8 -48.03 88.72 31.63
CA GLY A 8 -49.41 88.80 31.11
C GLY A 8 -50.44 89.49 32.04
N PRO A 9 -50.36 89.36 33.37
CA PRO A 9 -51.16 90.16 34.30
C PRO A 9 -50.79 91.65 34.30
N ALA A 10 -49.51 92.00 34.17
CA ALA A 10 -49.04 93.39 34.11
C ALA A 10 -49.41 94.06 32.78
N GLU A 11 -49.35 93.34 31.65
CA GLU A 11 -49.82 93.82 30.35
C GLU A 11 -51.34 94.03 30.33
N ARG A 12 -52.10 93.10 30.92
CA ARG A 12 -53.55 93.26 31.09
C ARG A 12 -53.89 94.43 32.00
N ALA A 13 -53.18 94.59 33.11
CA ALA A 13 -53.36 95.73 34.01
C ALA A 13 -52.99 97.08 33.34
N LEU A 14 -51.94 97.11 32.50
CA LEU A 14 -51.57 98.29 31.71
C LEU A 14 -52.64 98.65 30.67
N ALA A 15 -53.16 97.65 29.96
CA ALA A 15 -54.24 97.85 28.99
C ALA A 15 -55.52 98.33 29.68
N GLU A 16 -55.86 97.78 30.84
CA GLU A 16 -57.05 98.17 31.61
C GLU A 16 -56.90 99.55 32.26
N ALA A 17 -55.72 99.89 32.79
CA ALA A 17 -55.42 101.21 33.33
C ALA A 17 -55.43 102.30 32.24
N ARG A 18 -54.87 102.03 31.06
CA ARG A 18 -54.98 102.94 29.89
C ARG A 18 -56.43 103.12 29.44
N ARG A 19 -57.24 102.07 29.48
CA ARG A 19 -58.66 102.14 29.16
C ARG A 19 -59.46 102.98 30.18
N LYS A 20 -59.16 102.90 31.48
CA LYS A 20 -59.87 103.63 32.54
C LYS A 20 -59.40 105.07 32.74
N HIS A 21 -58.13 105.36 32.50
CA HIS A 21 -57.51 106.65 32.84
C HIS A 21 -56.97 107.43 31.63
N GLY A 22 -57.15 106.92 30.40
CA GLY A 22 -56.81 107.62 29.17
C GLY A 22 -55.29 107.80 28.99
N GLN A 23 -54.83 109.05 28.95
CA GLN A 23 -53.40 109.42 28.81
C GLN A 23 -52.80 109.98 30.13
N ASP A 24 -53.56 109.97 31.22
CA ASP A 24 -53.11 110.51 32.50
C ASP A 24 -52.08 109.57 33.16
N ALA A 25 -50.80 109.85 32.90
CA ALA A 25 -49.68 109.00 33.26
C ALA A 25 -49.55 108.72 34.77
N GLN A 26 -49.97 109.65 35.63
CA GLN A 26 -49.88 109.48 37.10
C GLN A 26 -50.95 108.52 37.64
N LYS A 27 -52.15 108.54 37.07
CA LYS A 27 -53.22 107.61 37.47
C LYS A 27 -52.99 106.21 36.89
N ILE A 28 -52.42 106.14 35.69
CA ILE A 28 -52.04 104.86 35.06
C ILE A 28 -50.91 104.19 35.85
N SER A 29 -49.89 104.93 36.28
CA SER A 29 -48.78 104.36 37.06
C SER A 29 -49.21 103.90 38.46
N ALA A 30 -50.14 104.61 39.11
CA ALA A 30 -50.69 104.21 40.41
C ALA A 30 -51.61 102.97 40.33
N ALA A 31 -52.26 102.74 39.19
CA ALA A 31 -53.17 101.61 38.96
C ALA A 31 -52.45 100.33 38.49
N LEU A 32 -51.17 100.42 38.12
CA LEU A 32 -50.37 99.27 37.77
C LEU A 32 -49.93 98.53 39.03
N PRO A 33 -50.00 97.18 39.07
CA PRO A 33 -49.34 96.44 40.12
C PRO A 33 -47.84 96.79 40.07
N HIS A 34 -47.25 97.13 41.22
CA HIS A 34 -45.79 97.24 41.34
C HIS A 34 -45.19 95.86 41.10
N THR A 35 -45.06 95.47 39.84
CA THR A 35 -44.21 94.35 39.46
C THR A 35 -42.81 94.76 39.81
N ASP A 36 -42.26 94.08 40.80
CA ASP A 36 -40.87 94.20 41.21
C ASP A 36 -40.03 93.70 40.04
N LEU A 37 -39.74 94.60 39.08
CA LEU A 37 -39.01 94.32 37.85
C LEU A 37 -37.69 93.64 38.18
N PHE A 38 -37.10 93.98 39.33
CA PHE A 38 -35.93 93.32 39.87
C PHE A 38 -36.14 91.82 40.12
N LYS A 39 -37.25 91.40 40.74
CA LYS A 39 -37.58 89.97 40.92
C LYS A 39 -37.89 89.26 39.60
N VAL A 40 -38.41 89.97 38.60
CA VAL A 40 -38.65 89.40 37.25
C VAL A 40 -37.33 89.21 36.52
N ILE A 41 -36.43 90.19 36.57
CA ILE A 41 -35.07 90.11 36.01
C ILE A 41 -34.29 88.98 36.69
N GLN A 42 -34.28 88.90 38.02
CA GLN A 42 -33.65 87.80 38.76
C GLN A 42 -34.23 86.43 38.37
N ALA A 43 -35.54 86.30 38.21
CA ALA A 43 -36.17 85.06 37.77
C ALA A 43 -35.81 84.69 36.32
N MET A 44 -35.63 85.68 35.44
CA MET A 44 -35.15 85.47 34.07
C MET A 44 -33.68 85.09 34.06
N GLU A 45 -32.82 85.74 34.85
CA GLU A 45 -31.40 85.42 35.00
C GLU A 45 -31.22 83.98 35.50
N MET A 46 -31.92 83.58 36.57
CA MET A 46 -31.90 82.20 37.06
C MET A 46 -32.37 81.18 36.01
N HIS A 47 -33.39 81.54 35.21
CA HIS A 47 -33.87 80.65 34.15
C HIS A 47 -32.88 80.54 32.99
N LEU A 48 -32.23 81.64 32.60
CA LEU A 48 -31.17 81.64 31.60
C LEU A 48 -29.95 80.86 32.08
N GLU A 49 -29.57 81.00 33.36
CA GLU A 49 -28.48 80.23 33.97
C GLU A 49 -28.81 78.73 33.97
N LYS A 50 -30.05 78.35 34.33
CA LYS A 50 -30.52 76.96 34.25
C LYS A 50 -30.48 76.41 32.83
N ILE A 51 -30.94 77.17 31.82
CA ILE A 51 -30.84 76.77 30.40
C ILE A 51 -29.36 76.61 29.99
N ALA A 52 -28.48 77.53 30.39
CA ALA A 52 -27.07 77.48 30.06
C ALA A 52 -26.38 76.24 30.66
N GLN A 53 -26.65 75.93 31.93
CA GLN A 53 -26.17 74.72 32.60
C GLN A 53 -26.69 73.46 31.90
N ARG A 54 -28.00 73.40 31.62
CA ARG A 54 -28.64 72.27 30.94
C ARG A 54 -28.11 72.08 29.52
N ARG A 55 -27.77 73.16 28.82
CA ARG A 55 -27.09 73.12 27.50
C ARG A 55 -25.69 72.54 27.63
N SER A 56 -24.90 72.94 28.64
CA SER A 56 -23.56 72.36 28.88
C SER A 56 -23.65 70.85 29.09
N VAL A 57 -24.54 70.42 29.98
CA VAL A 57 -24.78 68.99 30.27
C VAL A 57 -25.23 68.25 29.01
N ALA A 58 -26.15 68.81 28.22
CA ALA A 58 -26.59 68.20 26.97
C ALA A 58 -25.45 68.01 25.96
N VAL A 59 -24.54 68.99 25.83
CA VAL A 59 -23.37 68.91 24.95
C VAL A 59 -22.35 67.89 25.44
N GLU A 60 -22.10 67.82 26.74
CA GLU A 60 -21.21 66.82 27.35
C GLU A 60 -21.73 65.40 27.13
N LEU A 61 -23.00 65.17 27.45
CA LEU A 61 -23.64 63.87 27.25
C LEU A 61 -23.75 63.48 25.78
N PHE A 62 -23.98 64.46 24.89
CA PHE A 62 -23.95 64.24 23.45
C PHE A 62 -22.55 63.78 23.00
N GLY A 63 -21.50 64.46 23.45
CA GLY A 63 -20.11 64.10 23.17
C GLY A 63 -19.78 62.69 23.66
N MET A 64 -20.18 62.35 24.90
CA MET A 64 -20.02 60.99 25.44
C MET A 64 -20.76 59.95 24.61
N ASN A 65 -22.00 60.25 24.19
CA ASN A 65 -22.80 59.32 23.39
C ASN A 65 -22.18 59.07 22.01
N ILE A 66 -21.72 60.12 21.31
CA ILE A 66 -21.03 59.97 20.03
C ILE A 66 -19.76 59.13 20.18
N THR A 67 -18.95 59.40 21.20
CA THR A 67 -17.75 58.58 21.49
C THR A 67 -18.11 57.11 21.71
N ARG A 68 -19.14 56.84 22.53
CA ARG A 68 -19.63 55.47 22.76
C ARG A 68 -20.12 54.79 21.47
N CYS A 69 -20.80 55.52 20.59
CA CYS A 69 -21.22 54.98 19.30
C CYS A 69 -20.03 54.65 18.40
N VAL A 70 -19.01 55.52 18.37
CA VAL A 70 -17.76 55.27 17.61
C VAL A 70 -17.02 54.05 18.17
N ASP A 71 -16.89 53.92 19.48
CA ASP A 71 -16.26 52.76 20.12
C ASP A 71 -17.03 51.46 19.82
N SER A 72 -18.36 51.53 19.79
CA SER A 72 -19.21 50.40 19.42
C SER A 72 -19.01 50.02 17.95
N ALA A 73 -18.89 51.00 17.05
CA ALA A 73 -18.58 50.75 15.64
C ALA A 73 -17.19 50.11 15.45
N LEU A 74 -16.19 50.50 16.24
CA LEU A 74 -14.87 49.85 16.24
C LEU A 74 -14.97 48.38 16.68
N LYS A 75 -15.69 48.09 17.77
CA LYS A 75 -15.93 46.70 18.21
C LYS A 75 -16.66 45.86 17.15
N LEU A 76 -17.60 46.47 16.43
CA LEU A 76 -18.28 45.80 15.31
C LEU A 76 -17.33 45.53 14.14
N LEU A 77 -16.41 46.46 13.82
CA LEU A 77 -15.39 46.23 12.80
C LEU A 77 -14.45 45.07 13.18
N ASP A 78 -14.04 44.98 14.44
CA ASP A 78 -13.22 43.86 14.93
C ASP A 78 -13.95 42.53 14.77
N ARG A 79 -15.25 42.47 15.14
CA ARG A 79 -16.10 41.28 14.93
C ARG A 79 -16.20 40.90 13.45
N VAL A 80 -16.47 41.87 12.58
CA VAL A 80 -16.61 41.65 11.14
C VAL A 80 -15.30 41.17 10.52
N THR A 81 -14.16 41.61 11.05
CA THR A 81 -12.83 41.14 10.65
C THR A 81 -12.60 39.70 11.09
N ALA A 82 -12.95 39.34 12.33
CA ALA A 82 -12.87 37.95 12.79
C ALA A 82 -13.79 37.02 11.97
N VAL A 83 -14.98 37.48 11.57
CA VAL A 83 -15.89 36.74 10.69
C VAL A 83 -15.27 36.51 9.30
N LYS A 84 -14.55 37.50 8.77
CA LYS A 84 -13.80 37.35 7.52
C LYS A 84 -12.80 36.23 7.62
N ASP A 85 -11.97 36.24 8.65
CA ASP A 85 -10.94 35.21 8.83
C ASP A 85 -11.58 33.81 8.87
N GLN A 86 -12.72 33.67 9.57
CA GLN A 86 -13.47 32.41 9.64
C GLN A 86 -13.94 31.85 8.30
N PHE A 87 -14.54 32.67 7.42
CA PHE A 87 -14.98 32.18 6.11
C PHE A 87 -13.84 32.11 5.09
N THR A 88 -12.77 32.90 5.25
CA THR A 88 -11.57 32.80 4.39
C THR A 88 -10.86 31.47 4.63
N ASP A 89 -10.75 31.03 5.89
CA ASP A 89 -10.23 29.72 6.26
C ASP A 89 -11.09 28.56 5.73
N ALA A 90 -12.37 28.80 5.44
CA ALA A 90 -13.27 27.81 4.85
C ALA A 90 -13.19 27.73 3.32
N GLY A 91 -12.40 28.60 2.68
CA GLY A 91 -12.47 28.87 1.24
C GLY A 91 -12.24 27.67 0.30
N ALA A 92 -11.51 26.64 0.74
CA ALA A 92 -11.24 25.45 -0.09
C ALA A 92 -12.37 24.40 -0.04
N GLU A 93 -13.26 24.47 0.94
CA GLU A 93 -14.23 23.42 1.25
C GLU A 93 -15.69 23.88 1.03
N VAL A 94 -15.89 25.14 0.60
CA VAL A 94 -17.21 25.77 0.43
C VAL A 94 -17.35 26.29 -0.99
N ASP A 95 -18.58 26.26 -1.51
CA ASP A 95 -18.87 26.75 -2.85
C ASP A 95 -18.42 28.22 -3.04
N SER A 96 -17.81 28.46 -4.19
CA SER A 96 -17.34 29.77 -4.61
C SER A 96 -18.43 30.84 -4.63
N GLY A 97 -19.70 30.45 -4.89
CA GLY A 97 -20.85 31.34 -4.87
C GLY A 97 -21.21 31.85 -3.48
N ASP A 98 -21.24 30.96 -2.49
CA ASP A 98 -21.54 31.31 -1.10
C ASP A 98 -20.44 32.20 -0.50
N LEU A 99 -19.17 31.90 -0.82
CA LEU A 99 -18.03 32.72 -0.42
C LEU A 99 -18.08 34.13 -1.04
N ALA A 100 -18.41 34.24 -2.33
CA ALA A 100 -18.56 35.54 -2.99
C ALA A 100 -19.70 36.37 -2.37
N THR A 101 -20.80 35.71 -1.98
CA THR A 101 -21.92 36.36 -1.28
C THR A 101 -21.50 36.85 0.11
N ALA A 102 -20.75 36.03 0.86
CA ALA A 102 -20.19 36.41 2.16
C ALA A 102 -19.24 37.60 2.04
N GLU A 103 -18.33 37.58 1.06
CA GLU A 103 -17.34 38.62 0.85
C GLU A 103 -17.99 39.95 0.44
N THR A 104 -19.02 39.91 -0.40
CA THR A 104 -19.78 41.09 -0.80
C THR A 104 -20.46 41.74 0.41
N ARG A 105 -21.17 40.95 1.23
CA ARG A 105 -21.79 41.45 2.46
C ARG A 105 -20.76 41.97 3.47
N TRP A 106 -19.61 41.30 3.59
CA TRP A 106 -18.51 41.77 4.42
C TRP A 106 -18.01 43.17 3.97
N LYS A 107 -17.80 43.38 2.66
CA LYS A 107 -17.40 44.68 2.10
C LYS A 107 -18.45 45.76 2.37
N GLU A 108 -19.74 45.43 2.21
CA GLU A 108 -20.84 46.36 2.48
C GLU A 108 -20.88 46.79 3.96
N VAL A 109 -20.76 45.83 4.88
CA VAL A 109 -20.76 46.09 6.33
C VAL A 109 -19.54 46.91 6.75
N CYS A 110 -18.35 46.54 6.28
CA CYS A 110 -17.13 47.30 6.51
C CYS A 110 -17.25 48.74 5.98
N GLY A 111 -17.76 48.90 4.75
CA GLY A 111 -17.99 50.21 4.15
C GLY A 111 -18.97 51.06 4.96
N SER A 112 -20.06 50.47 5.45
CA SER A 112 -21.05 51.14 6.30
C SER A 112 -20.44 51.61 7.63
N LEU A 113 -19.72 50.74 8.34
CA LEU A 113 -19.06 51.05 9.61
C LEU A 113 -17.93 52.08 9.45
N GLU A 114 -17.15 51.98 8.38
CA GLU A 114 -16.10 52.96 8.08
C GLU A 114 -16.68 54.33 7.72
N LYS A 115 -17.78 54.37 6.95
CA LYS A 115 -18.49 55.61 6.63
C LYS A 115 -19.02 56.27 7.90
N PHE A 116 -19.60 55.48 8.82
CA PHE A 116 -20.05 56.00 10.11
C PHE A 116 -18.89 56.64 10.89
N ARG A 117 -17.73 55.96 10.95
CA ARG A 117 -16.54 56.45 11.68
C ARG A 117 -15.91 57.70 11.05
N LYS A 118 -15.75 57.70 9.73
CA LYS A 118 -14.98 58.74 9.00
C LYS A 118 -15.81 59.95 8.62
N THR A 119 -17.12 59.79 8.41
CA THR A 119 -17.97 60.83 7.82
C THR A 119 -19.16 61.15 8.71
N ASP A 120 -19.99 60.16 9.06
CA ASP A 120 -21.28 60.45 9.70
C ASP A 120 -21.12 60.90 11.16
N ALA A 121 -20.28 60.24 11.96
CA ALA A 121 -20.04 60.64 13.35
C ALA A 121 -19.37 62.02 13.48
N PRO A 122 -18.34 62.39 12.68
CA PRO A 122 -17.83 63.75 12.64
C PRO A 122 -18.87 64.79 12.19
N ALA A 123 -19.70 64.48 11.19
CA ALA A 123 -20.76 65.37 10.74
C ALA A 123 -21.82 65.60 11.85
N LEU A 124 -22.25 64.53 12.53
CA LEU A 124 -23.15 64.63 13.67
C LEU A 124 -22.54 65.45 14.80
N LYS A 125 -21.23 65.31 15.04
CA LYS A 125 -20.52 66.11 16.05
C LYS A 125 -20.55 67.61 15.74
N LEU A 126 -20.53 67.99 14.47
CA LEU A 126 -20.65 69.38 14.03
C LEU A 126 -22.09 69.91 14.10
N GLU A 127 -23.10 69.08 13.83
CA GLU A 127 -24.52 69.44 13.99
C GLU A 127 -24.88 69.72 15.46
N GLY A 128 -24.26 68.97 16.39
CA GLY A 128 -24.54 69.08 17.82
C GLY A 128 -25.85 68.40 18.24
N PRO A 129 -26.26 68.55 19.51
CA PRO A 129 -27.49 67.93 20.02
C PRO A 129 -28.74 68.57 19.40
N LEU A 130 -29.48 67.80 18.59
CA LEU A 130 -30.73 68.21 17.96
C LEU A 130 -31.95 67.68 18.74
N GLY A 131 -33.00 68.51 18.84
CA GLY A 131 -34.30 68.08 19.39
C GLY A 131 -34.39 68.04 20.93
N ILE A 132 -33.45 68.67 21.65
CA ILE A 132 -33.46 68.72 23.11
C ILE A 132 -34.24 69.93 23.59
N ASP A 133 -35.28 69.69 24.38
CA ASP A 133 -35.98 70.74 25.11
C ASP A 133 -35.16 71.16 26.35
N LEU A 134 -34.46 72.29 26.20
CA LEU A 134 -33.66 72.94 27.24
C LEU A 134 -34.51 73.68 28.27
N GLU A 135 -35.80 73.89 28.02
CA GLU A 135 -36.72 74.55 28.97
C GLU A 135 -37.48 73.54 29.85
N SER A 136 -37.57 72.28 29.42
CA SER A 136 -38.22 71.22 30.20
C SER A 136 -37.49 70.88 31.51
N ASP A 137 -38.22 70.30 32.46
CA ASP A 137 -37.66 69.75 33.72
C ASP A 137 -37.32 68.25 33.61
N THR A 138 -37.55 67.64 32.45
CA THR A 138 -37.29 66.22 32.20
C THR A 138 -35.81 65.91 32.32
N ASP A 139 -35.45 64.78 32.92
CA ASP A 139 -34.06 64.35 33.00
C ASP A 139 -33.52 64.05 31.60
N LEU A 140 -32.39 64.68 31.24
CA LEU A 140 -31.72 64.49 29.96
C LEU A 140 -31.20 63.05 29.79
N MET A 141 -30.96 62.35 30.90
CA MET A 141 -30.52 60.95 30.90
C MET A 141 -31.65 59.96 30.59
N ALA A 142 -32.92 60.36 30.78
CA ALA A 142 -34.09 59.51 30.62
C ALA A 142 -34.72 59.59 29.22
N ILE A 143 -34.12 60.32 28.28
CA ILE A 143 -34.64 60.48 26.92
C ILE A 143 -34.49 59.16 26.15
N GLU A 144 -35.61 58.57 25.75
CA GLU A 144 -35.66 57.36 24.91
C GLU A 144 -34.93 57.60 23.57
N GLY A 145 -34.04 56.68 23.18
CA GLY A 145 -33.18 56.82 21.99
C GLY A 145 -31.89 57.63 22.22
N GLY A 146 -31.76 58.23 23.40
CA GLY A 146 -30.60 59.01 23.82
C GLY A 146 -30.51 60.39 23.18
N ILE A 147 -29.46 61.12 23.55
CA ILE A 147 -29.22 62.54 23.17
C ILE A 147 -28.83 62.70 21.69
N CYS A 148 -28.57 61.59 20.96
CA CYS A 148 -28.39 61.58 19.51
C CYS A 148 -29.07 60.34 18.89
N PRO A 149 -30.37 60.41 18.55
CA PRO A 149 -31.10 59.26 18.01
C PRO A 149 -30.58 58.81 16.63
N LYS A 150 -30.10 59.76 15.80
CA LYS A 150 -29.51 59.44 14.49
C LYS A 150 -28.30 58.50 14.60
N ALA A 151 -27.37 58.79 15.52
CA ALA A 151 -26.19 57.95 15.72
C ALA A 151 -26.57 56.55 16.22
N THR A 152 -27.52 56.48 17.17
CA THR A 152 -28.05 55.22 17.69
C THR A 152 -28.70 54.38 16.59
N GLN A 153 -29.49 55.01 15.71
CA GLN A 153 -30.17 54.32 14.61
C GLN A 153 -29.19 53.77 13.56
N ILE A 154 -28.17 54.54 13.18
CA ILE A 154 -27.14 54.07 12.23
C ILE A 154 -26.39 52.87 12.82
N LEU A 155 -26.00 52.96 14.09
CA LEU A 155 -25.30 51.86 14.77
C LEU A 155 -26.18 50.61 14.92
N GLN A 156 -27.48 50.78 15.18
CA GLN A 156 -28.42 49.66 15.26
C GLN A 156 -28.56 48.95 13.92
N LEU A 157 -28.72 49.69 12.83
CA LEU A 157 -28.75 49.12 11.47
C LEU A 157 -27.44 48.40 11.13
N ALA A 158 -26.29 49.00 11.47
CA ALA A 158 -25.00 48.36 11.26
C ALA A 158 -24.89 47.06 12.08
N THR A 159 -25.36 47.05 13.33
CA THR A 159 -25.38 45.86 14.18
C THR A 159 -26.24 44.75 13.59
N GLU A 160 -27.43 45.07 13.06
CA GLU A 160 -28.28 44.10 12.38
C GLU A 160 -27.60 43.50 11.13
N GLN A 161 -26.86 44.32 10.38
CA GLN A 161 -26.09 43.83 9.24
C GLN A 161 -24.92 42.93 9.66
N VAL A 162 -24.21 43.26 10.75
CA VAL A 162 -23.18 42.38 11.33
C VAL A 162 -23.77 41.04 11.74
N CYS A 163 -24.91 41.02 12.44
CA CYS A 163 -25.57 39.77 12.84
C CYS A 163 -25.95 38.91 11.62
N LYS A 164 -26.46 39.52 10.54
CA LYS A 164 -26.77 38.79 9.30
C LYS A 164 -25.53 38.21 8.63
N LEU A 165 -24.41 38.91 8.66
CA LEU A 165 -23.13 38.42 8.16
C LEU A 165 -22.62 37.24 9.02
N GLU A 166 -22.72 37.35 10.34
CA GLU A 166 -22.34 36.28 11.27
C GLU A 166 -23.16 35.00 11.04
N THR A 167 -24.47 35.11 10.80
CA THR A 167 -25.31 33.95 10.46
C THR A 167 -24.85 33.28 9.19
N LEU A 168 -24.58 34.05 8.14
CA LEU A 168 -24.12 33.52 6.86
C LEU A 168 -22.73 32.87 6.99
N ALA A 169 -21.83 33.45 7.77
CA ALA A 169 -20.53 32.85 8.06
C ALA A 169 -20.66 31.54 8.87
N HIS A 170 -21.61 31.45 9.80
CA HIS A 170 -21.90 30.20 10.51
C HIS A 170 -22.43 29.11 9.58
N GLU A 171 -23.24 29.47 8.58
CA GLU A 171 -23.72 28.53 7.56
C GLU A 171 -22.54 27.97 6.74
N VAL A 172 -21.65 28.84 6.27
CA VAL A 172 -20.39 28.48 5.58
C VAL A 172 -19.53 27.55 6.44
N LEU A 173 -19.32 27.87 7.72
CA LEU A 173 -18.56 27.03 8.65
C LEU A 173 -19.25 25.67 8.90
N ASN A 174 -20.57 25.63 8.97
CA ASN A 174 -21.32 24.39 9.14
C ASN A 174 -21.15 23.45 7.93
N VAL A 175 -21.10 23.99 6.72
CA VAL A 175 -20.80 23.21 5.51
C VAL A 175 -19.41 22.58 5.63
N LYS A 176 -18.39 23.37 5.99
CA LYS A 176 -17.02 22.90 6.28
C LYS A 176 -16.97 21.81 7.35
N LEU A 177 -17.67 21.99 8.46
CA LEU A 177 -17.72 20.99 9.53
C LEU A 177 -18.37 19.69 9.07
N LYS A 178 -19.42 19.77 8.25
CA LYS A 178 -20.05 18.59 7.65
C LYS A 178 -19.11 17.90 6.66
N PHE A 179 -18.44 18.66 5.79
CA PHE A 179 -17.42 18.14 4.87
C PHE A 179 -16.33 17.37 5.62
N ARG A 180 -15.70 17.99 6.63
CA ARG A 180 -14.65 17.35 7.43
C ARG A 180 -15.13 16.10 8.16
N LYS A 181 -16.35 16.11 8.70
CA LYS A 181 -16.94 14.92 9.33
C LYS A 181 -17.15 13.79 8.32
N SER A 182 -17.65 14.10 7.13
CA SER A 182 -17.82 13.13 6.05
C SER A 182 -16.47 12.57 5.60
N VAL A 183 -15.48 13.41 5.32
CA VAL A 183 -14.13 12.97 4.93
C VAL A 183 -13.51 12.09 6.00
N LEU A 184 -13.53 12.48 7.28
CA LEU A 184 -12.97 11.68 8.38
C LEU A 184 -13.64 10.30 8.51
N ALA A 185 -14.94 10.17 8.20
CA ALA A 185 -15.63 8.89 8.25
C ALA A 185 -15.17 7.90 7.17
N PHE A 186 -14.69 8.40 6.02
CA PHE A 186 -14.22 7.58 4.90
C PHE A 186 -12.69 7.47 4.84
N HIS A 187 -11.97 8.40 5.46
CA HIS A 187 -10.51 8.42 5.46
C HIS A 187 -9.88 7.18 6.09
N SER A 188 -10.40 6.72 7.23
CA SER A 188 -9.93 5.46 7.83
C SER A 188 -10.17 4.25 6.93
N ARG A 189 -11.20 4.31 6.07
CA ARG A 189 -11.49 3.25 5.09
C ARG A 189 -10.52 3.31 3.91
N GLU A 190 -10.22 4.50 3.41
CA GLU A 190 -9.20 4.74 2.39
C GLU A 190 -7.83 4.21 2.84
N GLU A 191 -7.40 4.51 4.07
CA GLU A 191 -6.13 4.02 4.61
C GLU A 191 -6.05 2.49 4.64
N VAL A 192 -7.15 1.83 5.03
CA VAL A 192 -7.23 0.35 5.02
C VAL A 192 -7.15 -0.20 3.60
N LEU A 193 -7.80 0.44 2.63
CA LEU A 193 -7.74 0.04 1.22
C LEU A 193 -6.36 0.25 0.62
N ARG A 194 -5.69 1.38 0.93
CA ARG A 194 -4.30 1.64 0.53
C ARG A 194 -3.36 0.57 1.07
N ALA A 195 -3.45 0.25 2.36
CA ALA A 195 -2.63 -0.80 2.97
C ALA A 195 -2.85 -2.18 2.31
N ARG A 196 -4.08 -2.50 1.89
CA ARG A 196 -4.36 -3.73 1.13
C ARG A 196 -3.73 -3.70 -0.26
N LEU A 197 -3.83 -2.59 -0.99
CA LEU A 197 -3.18 -2.44 -2.30
C LEU A 197 -1.66 -2.54 -2.21
N GLU A 198 -1.04 -2.00 -1.16
CA GLU A 198 0.39 -2.16 -0.89
C GLU A 198 0.76 -3.63 -0.64
N GLN A 199 -0.02 -4.37 0.15
CA GLN A 199 0.20 -5.80 0.39
C GLN A 199 0.11 -6.64 -0.88
N LEU A 200 -0.74 -6.25 -1.84
CA LEU A 200 -0.87 -6.96 -3.11
C LEU A 200 0.37 -6.83 -4.01
N GLN A 201 1.22 -5.81 -3.83
CA GLN A 201 2.37 -5.57 -4.72
C GLN A 201 3.34 -6.76 -4.78
N GLU A 202 3.57 -7.44 -3.65
CA GLU A 202 4.47 -8.60 -3.61
C GLU A 202 3.87 -9.79 -4.38
N SER A 203 2.59 -10.09 -4.17
CA SER A 203 1.89 -11.16 -4.89
C SER A 203 1.81 -10.88 -6.39
N VAL A 204 1.56 -9.63 -6.79
CA VAL A 204 1.56 -9.22 -8.20
C VAL A 204 2.94 -9.44 -8.82
N ARG A 205 4.02 -9.12 -8.09
CA ARG A 205 5.39 -9.31 -8.56
C ARG A 205 5.69 -10.77 -8.90
N CYS A 206 5.16 -11.72 -8.13
CA CYS A 206 5.28 -13.15 -8.42
C CYS A 206 4.46 -13.59 -9.65
N CYS A 207 3.35 -12.92 -9.95
CA CYS A 207 2.46 -13.25 -11.08
C CYS A 207 2.83 -12.53 -12.39
N LEU A 208 3.78 -11.60 -12.38
CA LEU A 208 4.18 -10.78 -13.53
C LEU A 208 4.63 -11.58 -14.76
N SER A 209 5.15 -12.80 -14.57
CA SER A 209 5.63 -13.62 -15.68
C SER A 209 4.53 -14.29 -16.49
N GLU A 210 3.30 -14.36 -15.97
CA GLU A 210 2.23 -15.19 -16.55
C GLU A 210 0.98 -14.40 -16.95
N ASP A 211 0.65 -13.28 -16.30
CA ASP A 211 -0.61 -12.57 -16.57
C ASP A 211 -0.51 -11.03 -16.40
N ASP A 212 -0.43 -10.32 -17.53
CA ASP A 212 -0.44 -8.86 -17.59
C ASP A 212 -1.77 -8.25 -17.11
N SER A 213 -2.88 -9.01 -17.09
CA SER A 213 -4.19 -8.51 -16.68
C SER A 213 -4.22 -8.15 -15.19
N VAL A 214 -3.48 -8.89 -14.35
CA VAL A 214 -3.36 -8.63 -12.90
C VAL A 214 -2.74 -7.26 -12.64
N VAL A 215 -1.70 -6.91 -13.40
CA VAL A 215 -1.03 -5.61 -13.28
C VAL A 215 -1.95 -4.47 -13.65
N GLN A 216 -2.76 -4.63 -14.71
CA GLN A 216 -3.72 -3.61 -15.12
C GLN A 216 -4.79 -3.39 -14.05
N MET A 217 -5.34 -4.45 -13.46
CA MET A 217 -6.35 -4.32 -12.40
C MET A 217 -5.81 -3.59 -11.17
N VAL A 218 -4.58 -3.91 -10.74
CA VAL A 218 -3.94 -3.24 -9.60
C VAL A 218 -3.63 -1.79 -9.94
N LYS A 219 -3.19 -1.48 -11.16
CA LYS A 219 -2.99 -0.09 -11.62
C LYS A 219 -4.29 0.70 -11.63
N THR A 220 -5.40 0.10 -12.07
CA THR A 220 -6.72 0.74 -12.02
C THR A 220 -7.13 1.07 -10.59
N ALA A 221 -6.91 0.15 -9.64
CA ALA A 221 -7.17 0.43 -8.23
C ALA A 221 -6.30 1.57 -7.67
N TRP A 222 -5.01 1.61 -8.03
CA TRP A 222 -4.12 2.75 -7.69
C TRP A 222 -4.57 4.07 -8.33
N SER A 223 -5.13 4.04 -9.54
CA SER A 223 -5.66 5.27 -10.17
C SER A 223 -6.86 5.85 -9.42
N HIS A 224 -7.73 4.99 -8.86
CA HIS A 224 -8.83 5.42 -8.01
C HIS A 224 -8.38 5.95 -6.64
N GLU A 225 -7.22 5.49 -6.13
CA GLU A 225 -6.62 6.04 -4.91
C GLU A 225 -6.16 7.49 -5.14
N VAL A 226 -5.52 7.76 -6.28
CA VAL A 226 -5.15 9.13 -6.68
C VAL A 226 -6.39 10.00 -6.85
N GLU A 227 -7.45 9.47 -7.47
CA GLU A 227 -8.73 10.16 -7.60
C GLU A 227 -9.35 10.52 -6.24
N CYS A 228 -9.28 9.62 -5.25
CA CYS A 228 -9.70 9.91 -3.87
C CYS A 228 -8.89 11.07 -3.27
N GLN A 229 -7.56 11.07 -3.43
CA GLN A 229 -6.70 12.16 -2.94
C GLN A 229 -7.03 13.49 -3.60
N ASP A 230 -7.32 13.50 -4.91
CA ASP A 230 -7.62 14.72 -5.65
C ASP A 230 -9.00 15.27 -5.30
N LEU A 231 -10.01 14.41 -5.11
CA LEU A 231 -11.34 14.83 -4.64
C LEU A 231 -11.31 15.35 -3.20
N MET A 232 -10.46 14.79 -2.34
CA MET A 232 -10.22 15.31 -1.00
C MET A 232 -9.62 16.73 -1.05
N LYS A 233 -8.66 16.99 -1.95
CA LYS A 233 -8.10 18.34 -2.16
C LYS A 233 -9.13 19.31 -2.75
N ALA A 234 -10.05 18.82 -3.58
CA ALA A 234 -11.07 19.62 -4.25
C ALA A 234 -12.25 20.01 -3.35
N GLY A 235 -12.38 19.45 -2.15
CA GLY A 235 -13.46 19.81 -1.22
C GLY A 235 -14.81 19.16 -1.53
N ASP A 236 -14.86 18.14 -2.40
CA ASP A 236 -16.10 17.44 -2.74
C ASP A 236 -16.33 16.21 -1.85
N ALA A 237 -17.12 16.36 -0.79
CA ALA A 237 -17.39 15.27 0.16
C ALA A 237 -18.17 14.12 -0.47
N GLU A 238 -19.08 14.41 -1.39
CA GLU A 238 -19.91 13.39 -2.00
C GLU A 238 -19.14 12.66 -3.09
N GLY A 239 -18.37 13.41 -3.90
CA GLY A 239 -17.39 12.85 -4.82
C GLY A 239 -16.39 11.94 -4.10
N TYR A 240 -15.80 12.40 -3.00
CA TYR A 240 -14.86 11.59 -2.19
C TYR A 240 -15.50 10.32 -1.64
N ARG A 241 -16.74 10.41 -1.14
CA ARG A 241 -17.49 9.24 -0.65
C ARG A 241 -17.68 8.20 -1.76
N VAL A 242 -18.08 8.63 -2.95
CA VAL A 242 -18.27 7.76 -4.11
C VAL A 242 -16.93 7.16 -4.55
N ALA A 243 -15.88 7.97 -4.63
CA ALA A 243 -14.55 7.51 -5.01
C ALA A 243 -13.99 6.45 -4.05
N VAL A 244 -14.16 6.61 -2.73
CA VAL A 244 -13.76 5.59 -1.75
C VAL A 244 -14.53 4.28 -1.95
N THR A 245 -15.82 4.34 -2.29
CA THR A 245 -16.58 3.11 -2.61
C THR A 245 -16.13 2.46 -3.93
N THR A 246 -15.75 3.26 -4.92
CA THR A 246 -15.18 2.76 -6.19
C THR A 246 -13.81 2.12 -5.97
N LEU A 247 -12.95 2.76 -5.15
CA LEU A 247 -11.66 2.22 -4.73
C LEU A 247 -11.83 0.88 -4.00
N GLU A 248 -12.84 0.76 -3.14
CA GLU A 248 -13.14 -0.50 -2.45
C GLU A 248 -13.50 -1.62 -3.44
N ALA A 249 -14.38 -1.34 -4.41
CA ALA A 249 -14.74 -2.31 -5.43
C ALA A 249 -13.52 -2.70 -6.28
N ALA A 250 -12.74 -1.73 -6.74
CA ALA A 250 -11.53 -1.98 -7.53
C ALA A 250 -10.46 -2.77 -6.75
N THR A 251 -10.31 -2.50 -5.45
CA THR A 251 -9.39 -3.25 -4.58
C THR A 251 -9.86 -4.70 -4.41
N ALA A 252 -11.15 -4.93 -4.19
CA ALA A 252 -11.71 -6.29 -4.09
C ALA A 252 -11.54 -7.08 -5.41
N ASP A 253 -11.74 -6.42 -6.56
CA ASP A 253 -11.52 -7.03 -7.87
C ASP A 253 -10.04 -7.36 -8.08
N ALA A 254 -9.13 -6.45 -7.71
CA ALA A 254 -7.69 -6.70 -7.76
C ALA A 254 -7.27 -7.87 -6.85
N GLU A 255 -7.78 -7.93 -5.61
CA GLU A 255 -7.54 -9.06 -4.68
C GLU A 255 -8.00 -10.39 -5.27
N SER A 256 -9.19 -10.42 -5.89
CA SER A 256 -9.74 -11.60 -6.55
C SER A 256 -8.88 -12.06 -7.72
N HIS A 257 -8.45 -11.13 -8.58
CA HIS A 257 -7.57 -11.43 -9.71
C HIS A 257 -6.20 -11.94 -9.27
N VAL A 258 -5.56 -11.29 -8.30
CA VAL A 258 -4.28 -11.73 -7.73
C VAL A 258 -4.42 -13.12 -7.13
N LYS A 259 -5.49 -13.40 -6.38
CA LYS A 259 -5.72 -14.72 -5.78
C LYS A 259 -5.90 -15.81 -6.85
N ASN A 260 -6.67 -15.52 -7.90
CA ASN A 260 -6.87 -16.46 -9.01
C ASN A 260 -5.55 -16.74 -9.74
N ALA A 261 -4.79 -15.69 -10.07
CA ALA A 261 -3.48 -15.82 -10.70
C ALA A 261 -2.48 -16.59 -9.83
N THR A 262 -2.41 -16.28 -8.53
CA THR A 262 -1.55 -17.01 -7.58
C THR A 262 -1.93 -18.49 -7.52
N SER A 263 -3.23 -18.81 -7.50
CA SER A 263 -3.70 -20.20 -7.49
C SER A 263 -3.39 -20.94 -8.80
N ALA A 264 -3.48 -20.25 -9.94
CA ALA A 264 -3.09 -20.80 -11.23
C ALA A 264 -1.58 -21.09 -11.27
N LEU A 265 -0.77 -20.15 -10.78
CA LEU A 265 0.69 -20.27 -10.73
C LEU A 265 1.15 -21.39 -9.79
N THR A 266 0.45 -21.60 -8.67
CA THR A 266 0.70 -22.77 -7.81
C THR A 266 0.36 -24.08 -8.52
N ARG A 267 -0.75 -24.14 -9.28
CA ARG A 267 -1.12 -25.35 -10.04
C ARG A 267 -0.13 -25.64 -11.16
N THR A 268 0.34 -24.63 -11.89
CA THR A 268 1.35 -24.81 -12.94
C THR A 268 2.70 -25.21 -12.34
N SER A 269 3.08 -24.64 -11.19
CA SER A 269 4.30 -25.02 -10.47
C SER A 269 4.25 -26.47 -9.97
N ASP A 270 3.13 -26.89 -9.37
CA ASP A 270 2.92 -28.26 -8.90
C ASP A 270 2.90 -29.26 -10.07
N ALA A 271 2.19 -28.93 -11.17
CA ALA A 271 2.22 -29.73 -12.38
C ALA A 271 3.64 -29.83 -12.97
N GLY A 272 4.39 -28.73 -12.98
CA GLY A 272 5.79 -28.71 -13.43
C GLY A 272 6.71 -29.53 -12.54
N ARG A 273 6.46 -29.57 -11.23
CA ARG A 273 7.16 -30.44 -10.28
C ARG A 273 6.84 -31.90 -10.56
N ASP A 274 5.57 -32.24 -10.77
CA ASP A 274 5.16 -33.60 -11.11
C ASP A 274 5.76 -34.07 -12.44
N VAL A 275 5.79 -33.21 -13.47
CA VAL A 275 6.48 -33.50 -14.74
C VAL A 275 7.96 -33.77 -14.50
N ARG A 276 8.67 -32.93 -13.73
CA ARG A 276 10.09 -33.15 -13.42
C ARG A 276 10.30 -34.47 -12.69
N THR A 277 9.44 -34.79 -11.72
CA THR A 277 9.55 -36.03 -10.95
C THR A 277 9.39 -37.26 -11.84
N VAL A 278 8.43 -37.25 -12.76
CA VAL A 278 8.21 -38.33 -13.74
C VAL A 278 9.38 -38.43 -14.74
N VAL A 279 9.97 -37.30 -15.15
CA VAL A 279 11.17 -37.29 -15.98
C VAL A 279 12.38 -37.85 -15.23
N ASP A 280 12.57 -37.49 -13.97
CA ASP A 280 13.65 -37.99 -13.11
C ASP A 280 13.52 -39.51 -12.87
N GLU A 281 12.29 -40.03 -12.78
CA GLU A 281 12.02 -41.48 -12.69
C GLU A 281 12.47 -42.26 -13.94
N SER A 282 12.55 -41.63 -15.11
CA SER A 282 13.00 -42.26 -16.37
C SER A 282 14.53 -42.27 -16.55
N ASP A 283 15.27 -41.47 -15.78
CA ASP A 283 16.73 -41.39 -15.86
C ASP A 283 17.49 -42.68 -15.48
N PRO A 284 17.11 -43.46 -14.43
CA PRO A 284 17.78 -44.73 -14.14
C PRO A 284 17.63 -45.77 -15.27
N GLU A 285 16.48 -45.81 -15.93
CA GLU A 285 16.23 -46.71 -17.07
C GLU A 285 17.12 -46.35 -18.27
N ARG A 286 17.30 -45.06 -18.53
CA ARG A 286 18.24 -44.56 -19.54
C ARG A 286 19.68 -44.91 -19.21
N GLN A 287 20.09 -44.81 -17.95
CA GLN A 287 21.43 -45.21 -17.51
C GLN A 287 21.64 -46.71 -17.68
N ALA A 288 20.65 -47.53 -17.31
CA ALA A 288 20.69 -48.98 -17.50
C ALA A 288 20.81 -49.36 -18.98
N LEU A 289 20.03 -48.72 -19.86
CA LEU A 289 20.08 -48.94 -21.30
C LEU A 289 21.46 -48.56 -21.89
N LYS A 290 22.03 -47.42 -21.48
CA LYS A 290 23.38 -47.00 -21.89
C LYS A 290 24.46 -48.01 -21.47
N LEU A 291 24.40 -48.50 -20.23
CA LEU A 291 25.35 -49.50 -19.73
C LEU A 291 25.26 -50.81 -20.52
N GLN A 292 24.04 -51.25 -20.88
CA GLN A 292 23.84 -52.42 -21.73
C GLN A 292 24.32 -52.20 -23.17
N ILE A 293 24.15 -51.01 -23.73
CA ILE A 293 24.71 -50.65 -25.05
C ILE A 293 26.22 -50.83 -25.04
N ASP A 294 26.90 -50.29 -24.02
CA ASP A 294 28.36 -50.40 -23.88
C ASP A 294 28.84 -51.85 -23.74
N LEU A 295 28.10 -52.69 -23.00
CA LEU A 295 28.40 -54.12 -22.85
C LEU A 295 28.21 -54.89 -24.16
N THR A 296 27.11 -54.64 -24.86
CA THR A 296 26.77 -55.32 -26.11
C THR A 296 27.75 -54.96 -27.23
N GLN A 297 28.14 -53.68 -27.32
CA GLN A 297 29.15 -53.20 -28.25
C GLN A 297 30.51 -53.88 -28.06
N ARG A 298 30.86 -54.27 -26.82
CA ARG A 298 32.11 -54.98 -26.52
C ARG A 298 32.05 -56.48 -26.83
N GLN A 299 30.86 -57.08 -26.83
CA GLN A 299 30.70 -58.55 -26.92
C GLN A 299 30.32 -59.07 -28.30
N MET A 300 29.70 -58.27 -29.17
CA MET A 300 29.17 -58.74 -30.47
C MET A 300 29.71 -57.94 -31.67
N ASP A 301 30.58 -58.56 -32.48
CA ASP A 301 31.15 -57.94 -33.68
C ASP A 301 30.30 -58.13 -34.97
N SER A 302 29.42 -59.14 -35.04
CA SER A 302 28.67 -59.50 -36.26
C SER A 302 27.16 -59.19 -36.20
N ALA A 303 26.56 -59.02 -35.02
CA ALA A 303 25.14 -58.64 -34.85
C ALA A 303 24.90 -57.11 -34.83
N ARG A 304 25.93 -56.33 -35.15
CA ARG A 304 26.04 -54.88 -34.90
C ARG A 304 24.88 -54.04 -35.45
N LEU A 305 24.51 -54.19 -36.72
CA LEU A 305 23.69 -53.18 -37.42
C LEU A 305 22.21 -53.12 -36.98
N LYS A 306 21.54 -54.27 -36.83
CA LYS A 306 20.10 -54.29 -36.50
C LYS A 306 19.82 -53.98 -35.02
N PHE A 307 20.78 -54.27 -34.14
CA PHE A 307 20.67 -53.99 -32.71
C PHE A 307 20.94 -52.52 -32.40
N THR A 308 21.94 -51.91 -33.03
CA THR A 308 22.20 -50.48 -32.87
C THR A 308 21.03 -49.63 -33.36
N GLU A 309 20.39 -49.99 -34.48
CA GLU A 309 19.21 -49.26 -34.99
C GLU A 309 18.02 -49.29 -34.02
N HIS A 310 17.70 -50.46 -33.43
CA HIS A 310 16.63 -50.56 -32.43
C HIS A 310 16.97 -49.85 -31.12
N MET A 311 18.25 -49.81 -30.75
CA MET A 311 18.73 -49.10 -29.57
C MET A 311 18.72 -47.58 -29.76
N ASP A 312 19.18 -47.09 -30.90
CA ASP A 312 19.11 -45.67 -31.25
C ASP A 312 17.66 -45.20 -31.33
N SER A 313 16.75 -46.06 -31.82
CA SER A 313 15.30 -45.79 -31.81
C SER A 313 14.73 -45.69 -30.40
N LEU A 314 15.09 -46.59 -29.47
CA LEU A 314 14.63 -46.53 -28.08
C LEU A 314 15.23 -45.33 -27.34
N GLN A 315 16.49 -44.99 -27.62
CA GLN A 315 17.13 -43.79 -27.09
C GLN A 315 16.41 -42.51 -27.57
N GLN A 316 16.05 -42.43 -28.86
CA GLN A 316 15.27 -41.32 -29.41
C GLN A 316 13.84 -41.27 -28.83
N GLU A 317 13.21 -42.42 -28.56
CA GLU A 317 11.90 -42.45 -27.89
C GLU A 317 12.00 -41.90 -26.45
N ILE A 318 13.04 -42.27 -25.69
CA ILE A 318 13.30 -41.74 -24.33
C ILE A 318 13.56 -40.23 -24.37
N ASP A 319 14.45 -39.77 -25.24
CA ASP A 319 14.78 -38.35 -25.37
C ASP A 319 13.53 -37.55 -25.85
N GLY A 320 12.71 -38.13 -26.74
CA GLY A 320 11.45 -37.55 -27.20
C GLY A 320 10.33 -37.49 -26.15
N VAL A 321 10.33 -38.38 -25.15
CA VAL A 321 9.42 -38.27 -24.00
C VAL A 321 9.85 -37.12 -23.08
N ARG A 322 11.16 -36.94 -22.88
CA ARG A 322 11.77 -35.85 -22.10
C ARG A 322 11.49 -34.45 -22.66
N GLU A 323 11.45 -34.32 -23.97
CA GLU A 323 11.18 -33.05 -24.66
C GLU A 323 9.68 -32.77 -24.83
N SER A 324 8.80 -33.73 -24.50
CA SER A 324 7.36 -33.57 -24.70
C SER A 324 6.71 -32.74 -23.60
N GLN A 325 5.99 -31.67 -23.97
CA GLN A 325 5.16 -30.87 -23.06
C GLN A 325 3.73 -31.44 -22.93
N SER A 326 3.61 -32.76 -22.78
CA SER A 326 2.30 -33.42 -22.68
C SER A 326 1.77 -33.47 -21.24
N GLU A 327 0.46 -33.66 -21.06
CA GLU A 327 -0.15 -33.80 -19.74
C GLU A 327 0.49 -34.95 -18.94
N VAL A 328 0.67 -34.77 -17.62
CA VAL A 328 1.40 -35.69 -16.72
C VAL A 328 0.94 -37.14 -16.85
N HIS A 329 -0.36 -37.39 -17.04
CA HIS A 329 -0.90 -38.74 -17.22
C HIS A 329 -0.46 -39.38 -18.54
N ALA A 330 -0.56 -38.66 -19.65
CA ALA A 330 -0.07 -39.13 -20.94
C ALA A 330 1.45 -39.35 -20.91
N LEU A 331 2.17 -38.51 -20.17
CA LEU A 331 3.62 -38.62 -19.97
C LEU A 331 3.97 -39.88 -19.16
N ARG A 332 3.26 -40.18 -18.06
CA ARG A 332 3.40 -41.44 -17.30
C ARG A 332 3.09 -42.67 -18.14
N ASP A 333 2.03 -42.65 -18.93
CA ASP A 333 1.68 -43.77 -19.80
C ASP A 333 2.76 -44.00 -20.88
N ARG A 334 3.35 -42.92 -21.41
CA ARG A 334 4.46 -43.01 -22.36
C ARG A 334 5.74 -43.51 -21.70
N VAL A 335 6.12 -42.99 -20.53
CA VAL A 335 7.27 -43.48 -19.75
C VAL A 335 7.10 -44.98 -19.49
N THR A 336 6.01 -45.40 -18.87
CA THR A 336 5.76 -46.83 -18.56
C THR A 336 5.73 -47.73 -19.81
N THR A 337 5.26 -47.23 -20.95
CA THR A 337 5.29 -47.98 -22.22
C THR A 337 6.71 -48.14 -22.74
N VAL A 338 7.53 -47.08 -22.67
CA VAL A 338 8.95 -47.11 -23.05
C VAL A 338 9.73 -48.00 -22.09
N SER A 339 9.51 -47.89 -20.77
CA SER A 339 10.11 -48.76 -19.74
C SER A 339 9.88 -50.23 -20.03
N LYS A 340 8.62 -50.63 -20.29
CA LYS A 340 8.28 -52.03 -20.63
C LYS A 340 8.96 -52.51 -21.91
N ARG A 341 9.12 -51.63 -22.91
CA ARG A 341 9.84 -51.95 -24.14
C ARG A 341 11.33 -52.12 -23.89
N VAL A 342 11.92 -51.24 -23.09
CA VAL A 342 13.32 -51.31 -22.64
C VAL A 342 13.58 -52.60 -21.87
N GLU A 343 12.75 -52.94 -20.88
CA GLU A 343 12.86 -54.19 -20.11
C GLU A 343 12.77 -55.42 -21.00
N LYS A 344 11.78 -55.44 -21.93
CA LYS A 344 11.61 -56.55 -22.86
C LYS A 344 12.83 -56.70 -23.77
N PHE A 345 13.34 -55.58 -24.29
CA PHE A 345 14.52 -55.60 -25.17
C PHE A 345 15.78 -56.03 -24.40
N SER A 346 15.99 -55.51 -23.20
CA SER A 346 17.05 -55.94 -22.26
C SER A 346 17.00 -57.45 -22.05
N ALA A 347 15.84 -58.00 -21.72
CA ALA A 347 15.68 -59.44 -21.49
C ALA A 347 15.95 -60.28 -22.75
N GLU A 348 15.53 -59.80 -23.94
CA GLU A 348 15.86 -60.43 -25.21
C GLU A 348 17.37 -60.39 -25.51
N LEU A 349 18.03 -59.31 -25.13
CA LEU A 349 19.47 -59.11 -25.31
C LEU A 349 20.26 -60.04 -24.37
N ASP A 350 19.92 -60.07 -23.09
CA ASP A 350 20.51 -60.99 -22.12
C ASP A 350 20.34 -62.45 -22.52
N LYS A 351 19.21 -62.79 -23.13
CA LYS A 351 18.99 -64.13 -23.67
C LYS A 351 19.93 -64.43 -24.83
N ARG A 352 20.11 -63.49 -25.78
CA ARG A 352 21.00 -63.69 -26.93
C ARG A 352 22.48 -63.68 -26.57
N VAL A 353 22.89 -62.87 -25.59
CA VAL A 353 24.27 -62.93 -25.07
C VAL A 353 24.54 -64.31 -24.50
N ARG A 354 23.61 -64.86 -23.70
CA ARG A 354 23.70 -66.23 -23.21
C ARG A 354 23.71 -67.26 -24.33
N ASP A 355 22.82 -67.13 -25.32
CA ASP A 355 22.79 -68.04 -26.47
C ASP A 355 24.11 -67.97 -27.28
N GLU A 356 24.72 -66.80 -27.44
CA GLU A 356 26.00 -66.64 -28.14
C GLU A 356 27.19 -67.12 -27.30
N GLU A 357 27.16 -66.97 -25.99
CA GLU A 357 28.15 -67.58 -25.08
C GLU A 357 28.08 -69.10 -25.16
N VAL A 358 26.89 -69.68 -25.18
CA VAL A 358 26.67 -71.12 -25.40
C VAL A 358 27.15 -71.53 -26.79
N ASN A 359 26.81 -70.78 -27.85
CA ASN A 359 27.28 -71.08 -29.20
C ASN A 359 28.80 -70.96 -29.32
N ARG A 360 29.43 -69.96 -28.69
CA ARG A 360 30.89 -69.84 -28.64
C ARG A 360 31.51 -71.00 -27.88
N HIS A 361 30.91 -71.40 -26.77
CA HIS A 361 31.34 -72.56 -26.01
C HIS A 361 31.22 -73.83 -26.85
N ASP A 362 30.12 -74.01 -27.56
CA ASP A 362 29.86 -75.16 -28.44
C ASP A 362 30.74 -75.15 -29.71
N ASP A 363 31.05 -73.99 -30.28
CA ASP A 363 31.97 -73.83 -31.41
C ASP A 363 33.42 -74.05 -30.97
N VAL A 364 33.80 -73.58 -29.78
CA VAL A 364 35.08 -73.92 -29.16
C VAL A 364 35.13 -75.43 -28.88
N PHE A 365 34.06 -76.03 -28.36
CA PHE A 365 33.96 -77.45 -28.12
C PHE A 365 34.03 -78.26 -29.42
N ARG A 366 33.37 -77.83 -30.51
CA ARG A 366 33.45 -78.44 -31.85
C ARG A 366 34.82 -78.27 -32.50
N ASN A 367 35.44 -77.10 -32.36
CA ASN A 367 36.78 -76.87 -32.88
C ASN A 367 37.83 -77.65 -32.07
N LEU A 368 37.60 -77.86 -30.78
CA LEU A 368 38.36 -78.78 -29.94
C LEU A 368 38.05 -80.26 -30.28
N SER A 369 36.82 -80.61 -30.65
CA SER A 369 36.46 -81.96 -31.07
C SER A 369 37.08 -82.34 -32.43
N MET A 370 37.48 -81.36 -33.26
CA MET A 370 38.33 -81.64 -34.43
C MET A 370 39.78 -82.02 -34.05
N PHE A 371 40.17 -81.85 -32.78
CA PHE A 371 41.39 -82.40 -32.19
C PHE A 371 41.17 -83.73 -31.43
N ASP A 372 39.98 -84.36 -31.52
CA ASP A 372 39.66 -85.63 -30.82
C ASP A 372 40.43 -86.87 -31.29
N LYS A 373 41.38 -86.75 -32.22
CA LYS A 373 42.41 -87.78 -32.38
C LYS A 373 43.55 -87.69 -31.36
N LEU A 374 43.48 -86.75 -30.40
CA LEU A 374 44.49 -86.57 -29.35
C LEU A 374 43.93 -86.46 -27.91
N HIS A 375 42.64 -86.68 -27.68
CA HIS A 375 42.04 -86.70 -26.34
C HIS A 375 41.33 -88.02 -25.97
N ALA A 376 42.01 -89.14 -26.18
CA ALA A 376 41.74 -90.37 -25.42
C ALA A 376 42.44 -90.34 -24.04
N ALA A 377 42.29 -89.25 -23.28
CA ALA A 377 42.73 -89.14 -21.88
C ALA A 377 42.26 -87.84 -21.21
N LEU A 378 40.95 -87.60 -21.11
CA LEU A 378 40.41 -86.67 -20.11
C LEU A 378 39.16 -87.28 -19.50
N THR A 379 39.40 -88.12 -18.49
CA THR A 379 38.42 -88.46 -17.46
C THR A 379 37.92 -87.19 -16.78
N PRO A 380 36.65 -87.13 -16.32
CA PRO A 380 36.18 -86.07 -15.43
C PRO A 380 37.10 -86.04 -14.19
N MET A 381 37.73 -84.89 -13.93
CA MET A 381 38.53 -84.65 -12.73
C MET A 381 37.59 -84.43 -11.53
N ASP A 382 36.88 -85.47 -11.10
CA ASP A 382 36.06 -85.46 -9.88
C ASP A 382 36.73 -86.20 -8.70
N ASN A 383 38.00 -86.59 -8.84
CA ASN A 383 38.77 -87.21 -7.76
C ASN A 383 40.25 -86.76 -7.82
N LEU A 384 40.52 -85.45 -7.71
CA LEU A 384 41.84 -85.05 -7.25
C LEU A 384 41.88 -85.21 -5.72
N PRO A 385 42.89 -85.92 -5.16
CA PRO A 385 43.10 -85.89 -3.73
C PRO A 385 43.32 -84.45 -3.27
N ASP A 386 42.74 -84.09 -2.13
CA ASP A 386 42.94 -82.80 -1.48
C ASP A 386 44.45 -82.48 -1.40
N ALA A 387 44.84 -81.24 -1.68
CA ALA A 387 46.23 -80.83 -1.86
C ALA A 387 47.09 -81.19 -0.63
N ARG A 388 46.50 -81.15 0.58
CA ARG A 388 47.15 -81.60 1.82
C ARG A 388 47.44 -83.09 1.82
N SER A 389 46.47 -83.88 1.40
CA SER A 389 46.57 -85.35 1.32
C SER A 389 47.65 -85.77 0.34
N PHE A 390 47.75 -85.09 -0.81
CA PHE A 390 48.77 -85.36 -1.82
C PHE A 390 50.20 -85.02 -1.34
N ILE A 391 50.38 -83.91 -0.63
CA ILE A 391 51.69 -83.49 -0.10
C ILE A 391 52.20 -84.47 0.95
N GLU A 392 51.33 -84.94 1.84
CA GLU A 392 51.66 -85.93 2.85
C GLU A 392 52.01 -87.29 2.23
N GLU A 393 51.23 -87.77 1.26
CA GLU A 393 51.50 -89.02 0.55
C GLU A 393 52.82 -89.01 -0.22
N MET A 394 53.21 -87.85 -0.77
CA MET A 394 54.47 -87.70 -1.51
C MET A 394 55.69 -87.49 -0.60
N GLY A 395 55.52 -87.56 0.72
CA GLY A 395 56.61 -87.42 1.70
C GLY A 395 57.19 -86.00 1.77
N MET A 396 56.43 -85.00 1.33
CA MET A 396 56.84 -83.59 1.29
C MET A 396 56.30 -82.77 2.46
N GLY A 397 55.97 -83.43 3.58
CA GLY A 397 55.37 -82.81 4.77
C GLY A 397 56.17 -81.63 5.33
N ASP A 398 57.50 -81.69 5.26
CA ASP A 398 58.39 -80.61 5.73
C ASP A 398 58.21 -79.30 4.96
N PHE A 399 57.66 -79.35 3.73
CA PHE A 399 57.40 -78.19 2.87
C PHE A 399 55.91 -77.90 2.68
N ALA A 400 55.04 -78.56 3.45
CA ALA A 400 53.60 -78.56 3.21
C ALA A 400 52.97 -77.16 3.23
N LEU A 401 53.38 -76.31 4.18
CA LEU A 401 52.89 -74.93 4.26
C LEU A 401 53.21 -74.13 2.99
N GLN A 402 54.45 -74.21 2.50
CA GLN A 402 54.89 -73.46 1.32
C GLN A 402 54.21 -73.97 0.04
N LEU A 403 53.98 -75.28 -0.07
CA LEU A 403 53.30 -75.89 -1.21
C LEU A 403 51.80 -75.56 -1.24
N LEU A 404 51.15 -75.47 -0.07
CA LEU A 404 49.76 -75.04 0.03
C LEU A 404 49.60 -73.55 -0.32
N GLU A 405 50.50 -72.68 0.13
CA GLU A 405 50.49 -71.26 -0.26
C GLU A 405 50.64 -71.08 -1.78
N VAL A 406 51.51 -71.88 -2.42
CA VAL A 406 51.65 -71.87 -3.88
C VAL A 406 50.38 -72.38 -4.56
N HIS A 407 49.73 -73.41 -4.01
CA HIS A 407 48.47 -73.93 -4.53
C HIS A 407 47.33 -72.89 -4.45
N GLU A 408 47.14 -72.24 -3.30
CA GLU A 408 46.15 -71.17 -3.11
C GLU A 408 46.42 -69.98 -4.05
N ALA A 409 47.69 -69.59 -4.23
CA ALA A 409 48.05 -68.53 -5.17
C ALA A 409 47.72 -68.90 -6.63
N ILE A 410 47.86 -70.18 -7.00
CA ILE A 410 47.50 -70.67 -8.33
C ILE A 410 45.98 -70.68 -8.51
N GLU A 411 45.21 -71.12 -7.52
CA GLU A 411 43.75 -71.09 -7.57
C GLU A 411 43.21 -69.66 -7.68
N SER A 412 43.73 -68.73 -6.86
CA SER A 412 43.36 -67.32 -6.92
C SER A 412 43.64 -66.70 -8.30
N LEU A 413 44.76 -67.05 -8.92
CA LEU A 413 45.08 -66.59 -10.29
C LEU A 413 44.12 -67.18 -11.32
N GLN A 414 43.69 -68.43 -11.16
CA GLN A 414 42.71 -69.06 -12.05
C GLN A 414 41.32 -68.44 -11.90
N GLU A 415 40.87 -68.19 -10.67
CA GLU A 415 39.59 -67.50 -10.38
C GLU A 415 39.59 -66.06 -10.94
N ALA A 416 40.74 -65.38 -10.90
CA ALA A 416 40.91 -64.06 -11.53
C ALA A 416 40.94 -64.10 -13.07
N GLY A 417 40.75 -65.26 -13.69
CA GLY A 417 40.68 -65.44 -15.15
C GLY A 417 42.04 -65.55 -15.85
N ALA A 418 43.13 -65.82 -15.12
CA ALA A 418 44.43 -66.01 -15.75
C ALA A 418 44.46 -67.30 -16.58
N SER A 419 44.93 -67.22 -17.83
CA SER A 419 44.99 -68.38 -18.71
C SER A 419 45.96 -69.44 -18.16
N ARG A 420 45.58 -70.72 -18.26
CA ARG A 420 46.37 -71.87 -17.79
C ARG A 420 47.81 -71.88 -18.34
N VAL A 421 48.01 -71.38 -19.56
CA VAL A 421 49.33 -71.26 -20.20
C VAL A 421 50.21 -70.22 -19.48
N ASN A 422 49.63 -69.08 -19.07
CA ASN A 422 50.36 -68.04 -18.34
C ASN A 422 50.72 -68.50 -16.93
N VAL A 423 49.77 -69.15 -16.24
CA VAL A 423 49.99 -69.73 -14.91
C VAL A 423 51.11 -70.79 -14.97
N ASN A 424 51.06 -71.72 -15.93
CA ASN A 424 52.12 -72.72 -16.11
C ASN A 424 53.48 -72.11 -16.47
N ARG A 425 53.49 -71.01 -17.23
CA ARG A 425 54.73 -70.28 -17.56
C ARG A 425 55.33 -69.62 -16.32
N CYS A 426 54.50 -69.01 -15.47
CA CYS A 426 54.92 -68.44 -14.19
C CYS A 426 55.47 -69.51 -13.24
N ILE A 427 54.77 -70.64 -13.09
CA ILE A 427 55.24 -71.78 -12.28
C ILE A 427 56.56 -72.32 -12.81
N SER A 428 56.67 -72.53 -14.13
CA SER A 428 57.91 -73.03 -14.75
C SER A 428 59.08 -72.05 -14.57
N HIS A 429 58.82 -70.75 -14.62
CA HIS A 429 59.82 -69.71 -14.41
C HIS A 429 60.24 -69.63 -12.93
N PHE A 430 59.28 -69.73 -12.00
CA PHE A 430 59.53 -69.82 -10.56
C PHE A 430 60.37 -71.06 -10.22
N MET A 431 60.01 -72.24 -10.74
CA MET A 431 60.76 -73.47 -10.51
C MET A 431 62.19 -73.38 -11.06
N LYS A 432 62.40 -72.75 -12.22
CA LYS A 432 63.74 -72.49 -12.77
C LYS A 432 64.56 -71.51 -11.93
N LEU A 433 63.95 -70.45 -11.38
CA LEU A 433 64.63 -69.48 -10.52
C LEU A 433 64.98 -70.05 -9.15
N SER A 434 64.06 -70.78 -8.54
CA SER A 434 64.18 -71.29 -7.17
C SER A 434 65.00 -72.58 -7.09
N TYR A 435 64.95 -73.43 -8.14
CA TYR A 435 65.56 -74.76 -8.12
C TYR A 435 66.44 -75.08 -9.33
N GLY A 436 66.47 -74.24 -10.36
CA GLY A 436 67.21 -74.50 -11.61
C GLY A 436 68.71 -74.19 -11.58
N GLY A 437 69.29 -73.87 -10.41
CA GLY A 437 70.66 -73.37 -10.31
C GLY A 437 71.44 -73.84 -9.08
N ARG A 438 71.61 -75.16 -8.90
CA ARG A 438 72.72 -75.83 -8.16
C ARG A 438 72.49 -77.36 -8.13
N GLY A 439 73.32 -78.16 -8.81
CA GLY A 439 73.22 -79.62 -8.69
C GLY A 439 73.94 -80.56 -9.66
N LEU A 440 74.85 -80.10 -10.54
CA LEU A 440 75.89 -80.94 -11.18
C LEU A 440 77.25 -80.25 -10.98
N ALA A 441 77.77 -80.35 -9.75
CA ALA A 441 79.14 -80.10 -9.27
C ALA A 441 79.02 -79.80 -7.75
N ALA A 442 79.64 -80.48 -6.79
CA ALA A 442 80.67 -81.50 -6.79
C ALA A 442 80.64 -82.23 -5.43
N SER A 443 80.85 -83.55 -5.43
CA SER A 443 81.54 -84.25 -4.33
C SER A 443 82.05 -85.60 -4.83
N SER A 444 83.20 -85.55 -5.50
CA SER A 444 84.19 -86.62 -5.49
C SER A 444 85.52 -86.01 -5.05
N THR A 445 86.22 -86.71 -4.14
CA THR A 445 87.50 -86.37 -3.48
C THR A 445 87.40 -85.22 -2.46
N SER A 446 87.65 -85.37 -1.15
CA SER A 446 88.48 -86.29 -0.36
C SER A 446 87.86 -86.71 0.97
#